data_AF-A0AA35RZQ5-F1
#
_entry.id   AF-A0AA35RZQ5-F1
#
_cell.length_a   1.000
_cell.length_b   1.000
_cell.length_c   1.000
_cell.angle_alpha   90.00
_cell.angle_beta   90.00
_cell.angle_gamma   90.00
#
_symmetry.space_group_name_H-M   'P 1'
#
loop_
_entity.id
_entity.type
_entity.pdbx_description
1 polymer ?
#
loop_
_entity_poly.entity_id
_entity_poly.type
_entity_poly.pdbx_seq_one_letter_code
_entity_poly.pdbx_strand_id
1 'polypeptide(L)'
;MIHGWLRDSRLHSYLYTTCTDWPPATEELMEMYCYLFYQFDQFWEQKKPENVMAFVPIKEEFKKLYEEQLAQTPPTIIMRL
;
A
#
# COMPACT_ATOMS: atom_id res chain seq x y z
N MET A 1 4.68 6.31 5.50
CA MET A 1 3.55 6.04 4.58
C MET A 1 2.73 4.89 5.12
N ILE A 2 3.28 3.67 5.14
CA ILE A 2 2.60 2.44 5.61
C ILE A 2 2.19 2.50 7.10
N HIS A 3 3.10 2.94 7.99
CA HIS A 3 2.77 3.13 9.42
C HIS A 3 1.64 4.15 9.66
N GLY A 4 1.50 5.17 8.80
CA GLY A 4 0.40 6.13 8.89
C GLY A 4 -0.93 5.51 8.51
N TRP A 5 -0.94 4.72 7.44
CA TRP A 5 -2.13 4.00 6.97
C TRP A 5 -2.59 2.87 7.91
N LEU A 6 -1.65 2.21 8.59
CA LEU A 6 -1.98 1.29 9.69
C LEU A 6 -2.61 2.04 10.87
N ARG A 7 -2.05 3.18 11.27
CA ARG A 7 -2.58 3.99 12.38
C ARG A 7 -3.96 4.59 12.09
N ASP A 8 -4.21 4.98 10.84
CA ASP A 8 -5.47 5.63 10.43
C ASP A 8 -6.61 4.64 10.15
N SER A 9 -6.48 3.36 10.55
CA SER A 9 -7.50 2.30 10.36
C SER A 9 -7.82 1.95 8.90
N ARG A 10 -7.20 2.61 7.91
CA ARG A 10 -7.49 2.40 6.49
C ARG A 10 -6.97 1.07 5.96
N LEU A 11 -5.86 0.59 6.54
CA LEU A 11 -5.33 -0.76 6.29
C LEU A 11 -5.88 -1.81 7.28
N HIS A 12 -6.57 -1.40 8.35
CA HIS A 12 -7.15 -2.34 9.30
C HIS A 12 -8.23 -3.20 8.64
N SER A 13 -9.10 -2.65 7.79
CA SER A 13 -10.09 -3.46 7.07
C SER A 13 -9.43 -4.55 6.21
N TYR A 14 -8.28 -4.27 5.59
CA TYR A 14 -7.50 -5.26 4.84
C TYR A 14 -6.92 -6.36 5.76
N LEU A 15 -6.27 -5.95 6.86
CA LEU A 15 -5.70 -6.87 7.85
C LEU A 15 -6.79 -7.73 8.51
N TYR A 16 -7.92 -7.15 8.92
CA TYR A 16 -9.01 -7.91 9.54
C TYR A 16 -9.70 -8.89 8.59
N THR A 17 -9.62 -8.69 7.28
CA THR A 17 -10.23 -9.62 6.30
C THR A 17 -9.26 -10.71 5.84
N THR A 18 -7.96 -10.41 5.85
CA THR A 18 -6.91 -11.33 5.36
C THR A 18 -6.26 -12.10 6.50
N CYS A 19 -6.12 -11.50 7.67
CA CYS A 19 -5.55 -12.13 8.84
C CYS A 19 -6.56 -13.07 9.48
N THR A 20 -6.11 -14.30 9.73
CA THR A 20 -6.92 -15.31 10.40
C THR A 20 -6.94 -15.09 11.91
N ASP A 21 -5.88 -14.46 12.45
CA ASP A 21 -5.67 -14.18 13.87
C ASP A 21 -5.34 -12.70 14.12
N TRP A 22 -5.68 -12.18 15.31
CA TRP A 22 -5.36 -10.81 15.73
C TRP A 22 -4.54 -10.82 17.03
N PRO A 23 -3.37 -10.13 17.09
CA PRO A 23 -2.80 -9.25 16.07
C PRO A 23 -2.19 -10.01 14.86
N PRO A 24 -2.01 -9.35 13.70
CA PRO A 24 -1.43 -9.95 12.50
C PRO A 24 -0.05 -10.52 12.79
N ALA A 25 0.28 -11.65 12.17
CA ALA A 25 1.63 -12.16 12.20
C ALA A 25 2.58 -11.21 11.46
N THR A 26 3.86 -11.22 11.83
CA THR A 26 4.91 -10.44 11.14
C THR A 26 4.94 -10.73 9.64
N GLU A 27 4.66 -11.98 9.26
CA GLU A 27 4.63 -12.45 7.87
C GLU A 27 3.55 -11.74 7.06
N GLU A 28 2.32 -11.66 7.58
CA GLU A 28 1.19 -10.99 6.92
C GLU A 28 1.46 -9.47 6.75
N LEU A 29 2.13 -8.86 7.73
CA LEU A 29 2.58 -7.47 7.62
C LEU A 29 3.67 -7.30 6.55
N MET A 30 4.60 -8.26 6.44
CA MET A 30 5.65 -8.21 5.44
C MET A 30 5.13 -8.48 4.03
N GLU A 31 4.18 -9.39 3.85
CA GLU A 31 3.54 -9.64 2.56
C GLU A 31 2.83 -8.37 2.06
N MET A 32 2.07 -7.70 2.92
CA MET A 32 1.44 -6.42 2.59
C MET A 32 2.49 -5.35 2.24
N TYR A 33 3.58 -5.26 3.00
CA TYR A 33 4.66 -4.32 2.73
C TYR A 33 5.29 -4.57 1.35
N CYS A 34 5.63 -5.82 1.06
CA CYS A 34 6.20 -6.25 -0.22
C CYS A 34 5.25 -5.95 -1.38
N TYR A 35 3.95 -6.21 -1.22
CA TYR A 35 2.95 -5.90 -2.23
C TYR A 35 2.87 -4.40 -2.52
N LEU A 36 2.80 -3.56 -1.48
CA LEU A 36 2.76 -2.10 -1.64
C LEU A 36 4.03 -1.58 -2.32
N PHE A 37 5.19 -2.17 -1.99
CA PHE A 37 6.45 -1.82 -2.59
C PHE A 37 6.48 -2.20 -4.08
N TYR A 38 5.99 -3.38 -4.44
CA TYR A 38 5.85 -3.82 -5.83
C TYR A 38 4.96 -2.87 -6.65
N GLN A 39 3.80 -2.50 -6.12
CA GLN A 39 2.90 -1.53 -6.77
C GLN A 39 3.56 -0.15 -6.95
N PHE A 40 4.32 0.30 -5.94
CA PHE A 40 5.07 1.54 -6.04
C PHE A 40 6.18 1.47 -7.08
N ASP A 41 6.90 0.36 -7.18
CA ASP A 41 7.97 0.16 -8.17
C ASP A 41 7.42 0.21 -9.61
N GLN A 42 6.29 -0.44 -9.86
CA GLN A 42 5.58 -0.33 -11.14
C GLN A 42 5.13 1.11 -11.44
N PHE A 43 4.61 1.83 -10.44
CA PHE A 43 4.23 3.23 -10.59
C PHE A 43 5.43 4.13 -10.88
N TRP A 44 6.54 3.87 -10.19
CA TRP A 44 7.81 4.57 -10.36
C TRP A 44 8.36 4.39 -11.78
N GLU A 45 8.35 3.17 -12.29
CA GLU A 45 8.78 2.87 -13.66
C GLU A 45 7.91 3.60 -14.71
N GLN A 46 6.58 3.58 -14.52
CA GLN A 46 5.64 4.26 -15.43
C GLN A 46 5.84 5.78 -15.46
N LYS A 47 6.18 6.39 -14.32
CA LYS A 47 6.41 7.84 -14.21
C LYS A 47 7.67 8.33 -14.90
N LYS A 48 8.62 7.43 -15.22
CA LYS A 48 9.92 7.77 -15.84
C LYS A 48 10.57 9.02 -15.23
N PRO A 49 10.89 9.00 -13.92
CA PRO A 49 11.47 10.16 -13.26
C PRO A 49 12.80 10.55 -13.88
N GLU A 50 13.02 11.86 -14.04
CA GLU A 50 14.28 12.39 -14.56
C GLU A 50 15.47 12.05 -13.67
N ASN A 51 15.26 11.99 -12.36
CA ASN A 51 16.28 11.64 -11.38
C ASN A 51 15.64 11.23 -10.03
N VAL A 52 16.48 10.75 -9.11
CA VAL A 52 16.07 10.30 -7.77
C VAL A 52 15.45 11.42 -6.92
N MET A 53 15.68 12.71 -7.21
CA MET A 53 15.03 13.79 -6.47
C MET A 53 13.51 13.85 -6.71
N ALA A 54 13.02 13.28 -7.81
CA ALA A 54 11.59 13.10 -8.05
C ALA A 54 10.95 12.03 -7.15
N PHE A 55 11.74 11.33 -6.33
CA PHE A 55 11.25 10.29 -5.42
C PHE A 55 10.18 10.79 -4.46
N VAL A 56 10.47 11.88 -3.75
CA VAL A 56 9.54 12.42 -2.75
C VAL A 56 8.19 12.84 -3.37
N PRO A 57 8.13 13.65 -4.45
CA PRO A 57 6.85 14.04 -5.03
C PRO A 57 6.08 12.87 -5.65
N ILE A 58 6.75 11.94 -6.33
CA ILE A 58 6.10 10.77 -6.95
C ILE A 58 5.56 9.82 -5.86
N LYS A 59 6.30 9.63 -4.77
CA LYS A 59 5.85 8.83 -3.63
C LYS A 59 4.62 9.45 -2.95
N GLU A 60 4.55 10.77 -2.81
CA GLU A 60 3.34 11.42 -2.27
C GLU A 60 2.17 11.39 -3.26
N GLU A 61 2.41 11.43 -4.56
CA GLU A 61 1.38 11.22 -5.58
C GLU A 61 0.80 9.81 -5.50
N PHE A 62 1.66 8.79 -5.47
CA PHE A 62 1.26 7.39 -5.29
C PHE A 62 0.46 7.20 -4.00
N LYS A 63 0.90 7.84 -2.90
CA LYS A 63 0.19 7.80 -1.63
C LYS A 63 -1.25 8.32 -1.76
N LYS A 64 -1.46 9.46 -2.41
CA LYS A 64 -2.81 10.03 -2.61
C LYS A 64 -3.68 9.14 -3.47
N LEU A 65 -3.15 8.65 -4.60
CA LEU A 65 -3.88 7.74 -5.49
C LEU A 65 -4.31 6.47 -4.76
N TYR A 66 -3.41 5.87 -3.98
CA TYR A 66 -3.70 4.67 -3.22
C TYR A 66 -4.72 4.93 -2.09
N GLU A 67 -4.65 6.08 -1.42
CA GLU A 67 -5.66 6.49 -0.43
C GLU A 67 -7.05 6.68 -1.07
N GLU A 68 -7.13 7.26 -2.26
CA GLU A 68 -8.38 7.41 -3.01
C GLU A 68 -8.94 6.05 -3.47
N GLN A 69 -8.08 5.13 -3.92
CA GLN A 69 -8.49 3.77 -4.27
C GLN A 69 -9.03 2.99 -3.06
N LEU A 70 -8.35 3.08 -1.91
CA LEU A 70 -8.80 2.47 -0.66
C LEU A 70 -10.12 3.05 -0.15
N ALA A 71 -10.41 4.33 -0.43
CA ALA A 71 -11.68 4.95 -0.04
C ALA A 71 -12.86 4.49 -0.92
N GLN A 72 -12.60 4.08 -2.17
CA GLN A 72 -13.63 3.71 -3.14
C GLN A 72 -13.92 2.21 -3.18
N THR A 73 -12.93 1.35 -2.91
CA THR A 73 -13.07 -0.10 -2.97
C THR A 73 -12.50 -0.75 -1.71
N PRO A 74 -13.24 -1.63 -0.99
CA PRO A 74 -12.66 -2.41 0.07
C PRO A 74 -11.54 -3.31 -0.51
N PRO A 75 -10.33 -3.32 0.08
CA PRO A 75 -9.11 -3.88 -0.51
C PRO A 75 -9.10 -5.41 -0.72
N THR A 76 -10.21 -6.10 -0.46
CA THR A 76 -10.37 -7.55 -0.59
C THR A 76 -10.07 -8.10 -1.99
N ILE A 77 -10.12 -7.26 -3.04
CA ILE A 77 -10.07 -7.71 -4.44
C ILE A 77 -8.67 -7.61 -5.08
N ILE A 78 -7.73 -6.82 -4.54
CA ILE A 78 -6.50 -6.46 -5.28
C ILE A 78 -5.30 -7.39 -5.01
N MET A 79 -5.43 -8.36 -4.09
CA MET A 79 -4.36 -9.33 -3.77
C MET A 79 -4.71 -10.79 -4.07
N ARG A 80 -5.75 -11.07 -4.87
CA ARG A 80 -5.85 -12.38 -5.54
C ARG A 80 -4.85 -12.42 -6.69
N LEU A 81 -3.59 -12.70 -6.35
CA LEU A 81 -2.77 -13.58 -7.18
C LEU A 81 -3.24 -15.02 -6.98
#